data_AF-A0A1F6PXP5-F1
#
_entry.id   AF-A0A1F6PXP5-F1
#
_cell.length_a   1.000
_cell.length_b   1.000
_cell.length_c   1.000
_cell.angle_alpha   90.00
_cell.angle_beta   90.00
_cell.angle_gamma   90.00
#
_symmetry.space_group_name_H-M   'P 1'
#
loop_
_entity.id
_entity.type
_entity.pdbx_description
1 polymer ?
#
loop_
_entity_poly.entity_id
_entity_poly.type
_entity_poly.pdbx_seq_one_letter_code
_entity_poly.pdbx_strand_id
1 'polypeptide(L)'
;MDSVKNKIFNYLTQAQKSDFCHYLASFVKKHYTRPTSEIADMFIEDEKHYLLIQSSRFPWLEEYLENEDFLKDIELYIKENQKKCEYAEKQRPYYEKQKAYAKEQRKLAQERKMAKLPPTKAQLAFYTKLCKKYGLESKINPEKASRLDLKRAIEDILNRSDLSE
;
A
#
# COMPACT_ATOMS: atom_id res chain seq x y z
N MET A 1 -7.91 16.56 -20.92
CA MET A 1 -9.07 16.32 -20.03
C MET A 1 -8.98 17.33 -18.91
N ASP A 2 -9.88 18.28 -18.86
CA ASP A 2 -9.93 19.23 -17.74
C ASP A 2 -10.20 18.50 -16.44
N SER A 3 -9.34 18.72 -15.44
CA SER A 3 -9.55 18.21 -14.09
C SER A 3 -10.89 18.76 -13.57
N VAL A 4 -11.76 17.90 -13.06
CA VAL A 4 -13.02 18.31 -12.40
C VAL A 4 -12.75 19.37 -11.32
N LYS A 5 -11.57 19.35 -10.69
CA LYS A 5 -11.13 20.38 -9.73
C LYS A 5 -11.15 21.80 -10.29
N ASN A 6 -11.01 22.00 -11.59
CA ASN A 6 -11.06 23.34 -12.19
C ASN A 6 -12.50 23.86 -12.37
N LYS A 7 -13.51 23.00 -12.21
CA LYS A 7 -14.92 23.30 -12.47
C LYS A 7 -15.76 23.50 -11.22
N ILE A 8 -15.28 22.99 -10.08
CA ILE A 8 -16.00 22.95 -8.80
C ILE A 8 -15.44 23.97 -7.81
N PHE A 9 -16.25 24.42 -6.84
CA PHE A 9 -15.84 25.21 -5.68
C PHE A 9 -15.09 26.50 -6.05
N ASN A 10 -15.46 27.14 -7.15
CA ASN A 10 -14.73 28.31 -7.68
C ASN A 10 -14.95 29.59 -6.84
N TYR A 11 -15.92 29.57 -5.91
CA TYR A 11 -16.15 30.60 -4.91
C TYR A 11 -15.30 30.41 -3.63
N LEU A 12 -14.62 29.27 -3.47
CA LEU A 12 -13.70 29.06 -2.35
C LEU A 12 -12.31 29.61 -2.67
N THR A 13 -11.58 30.02 -1.63
CA THR A 13 -10.15 30.32 -1.78
C THR A 13 -9.39 29.07 -2.20
N GLN A 14 -8.23 29.26 -2.85
CA GLN A 14 -7.38 28.15 -3.28
C GLN A 14 -6.99 27.21 -2.12
N ALA A 15 -6.74 27.77 -0.94
CA ALA A 15 -6.39 27.01 0.25
C ALA A 15 -7.57 26.17 0.76
N GLN A 16 -8.75 26.78 0.94
CA GLN A 16 -9.97 26.07 1.33
C GLN A 16 -10.31 24.96 0.36
N LYS A 17 -10.33 25.26 -0.94
CA LYS A 17 -10.62 24.30 -2.00
C LYS A 17 -9.66 23.12 -1.99
N SER A 18 -8.36 23.37 -1.85
CA SER A 18 -7.35 22.30 -1.84
C SER A 18 -7.54 21.37 -0.63
N ASP A 19 -7.67 21.93 0.57
CA ASP A 19 -7.82 21.13 1.79
C ASP A 19 -9.14 20.36 1.80
N PHE A 20 -10.24 21.03 1.44
CA PHE A 20 -11.55 20.41 1.33
C PHE A 20 -11.59 19.28 0.30
N CYS A 21 -11.04 19.50 -0.89
CA CYS A 21 -10.95 18.47 -1.93
C CYS A 21 -10.13 17.26 -1.48
N HIS A 22 -9.11 17.45 -0.65
CA HIS A 22 -8.30 16.34 -0.12
C HIS A 22 -9.10 15.54 0.93
N TYR A 23 -9.79 16.24 1.82
CA TYR A 23 -10.66 15.63 2.81
C TYR A 23 -11.81 14.85 2.16
N LEU A 24 -12.55 15.49 1.26
CA LEU A 24 -13.70 14.88 0.59
C LEU A 24 -13.27 13.67 -0.26
N ALA A 25 -12.12 13.73 -0.93
CA ALA A 25 -11.59 12.55 -1.64
C ALA A 25 -11.30 11.38 -0.69
N SER A 26 -10.78 11.67 0.50
CA SER A 26 -10.51 10.65 1.54
C SER A 26 -11.81 10.10 2.14
N PHE A 27 -12.83 10.94 2.30
CA PHE A 27 -14.17 10.53 2.72
C PHE A 27 -14.79 9.58 1.67
N VAL A 28 -14.83 9.99 0.41
CA VAL A 28 -15.34 9.17 -0.69
C VAL A 28 -14.62 7.83 -0.78
N LYS A 29 -13.29 7.80 -0.62
CA LYS A 29 -12.53 6.54 -0.63
C LYS A 29 -12.98 5.52 0.43
N LYS A 30 -13.57 5.96 1.55
CA LYS A 30 -14.11 5.06 2.58
C LYS A 30 -15.51 4.53 2.22
N HIS A 31 -16.26 5.27 1.42
CA HIS A 31 -17.68 5.02 1.13
C HIS A 31 -17.99 4.77 -0.35
N TYR A 32 -16.97 4.66 -1.22
CA TYR A 32 -17.12 4.73 -2.69
C TYR A 32 -18.01 3.66 -3.31
N THR A 33 -18.33 2.59 -2.59
CA THR A 33 -19.27 1.54 -3.02
C THR A 33 -20.74 1.93 -2.89
N ARG A 34 -21.06 3.00 -2.14
CA ARG A 34 -22.41 3.55 -1.98
C ARG A 34 -22.78 4.45 -3.17
N PRO A 35 -24.08 4.66 -3.47
CA PRO A 35 -24.52 5.65 -4.44
C PRO A 35 -23.96 7.06 -4.15
N THR A 36 -23.70 7.84 -5.21
CA THR A 36 -23.16 9.20 -5.08
C THR A 36 -24.00 10.09 -4.15
N SER A 37 -25.33 10.02 -4.29
CA SER A 37 -26.27 10.80 -3.44
C SER A 37 -26.15 10.41 -1.97
N GLU A 38 -26.09 9.11 -1.67
CA GLU A 38 -25.94 8.63 -0.29
C GLU A 38 -24.62 9.09 0.34
N ILE A 39 -23.52 9.10 -0.43
CA ILE A 39 -22.24 9.62 0.06
C ILE A 39 -22.33 11.13 0.31
N ALA A 40 -23.03 11.87 -0.55
CA ALA A 40 -23.25 13.31 -0.38
C ALA A 40 -24.07 13.58 0.89
N ASP A 41 -25.20 12.89 1.05
CA ASP A 41 -26.07 13.01 2.22
C ASP A 41 -25.31 12.70 3.51
N MET A 42 -24.57 11.59 3.56
CA MET A 42 -23.72 11.22 4.69
C MET A 42 -22.70 12.31 5.03
N PHE A 43 -22.02 12.87 4.01
CA PHE A 43 -21.06 13.95 4.23
C PHE A 43 -21.73 15.21 4.80
N ILE A 44 -22.88 15.60 4.24
CA ILE A 44 -23.61 16.80 4.69
C ILE A 44 -24.13 16.61 6.11
N GLU A 45 -24.68 15.45 6.45
CA GLU A 45 -25.14 15.12 7.80
C GLU A 45 -24.02 15.17 8.83
N ASP A 46 -22.89 14.53 8.54
CA ASP A 46 -21.69 14.56 9.37
C ASP A 46 -21.22 16.01 9.58
N GLU A 47 -21.11 16.79 8.49
CA GLU A 47 -20.62 18.16 8.55
C GLU A 47 -21.58 19.08 9.35
N LYS A 48 -22.89 18.94 9.15
CA LYS A 48 -23.91 19.65 9.95
C LYS A 48 -23.78 19.32 11.44
N HIS A 49 -23.58 18.05 11.77
CA HIS A 49 -23.36 17.64 13.15
C HIS A 49 -22.09 18.27 13.74
N TYR A 50 -20.97 18.20 13.04
CA TYR A 50 -19.70 18.75 13.53
C TYR A 50 -19.73 20.28 13.66
N LEU A 51 -20.44 21.00 12.79
CA LEU A 51 -20.69 22.43 12.91
C LEU A 51 -21.52 22.75 14.15
N LEU A 52 -22.60 22.00 14.40
CA LEU A 52 -23.46 22.19 15.56
C LEU A 52 -22.70 22.09 16.89
N ILE A 53 -21.78 21.13 17.00
CA ILE A 53 -20.94 20.94 18.20
C ILE A 53 -19.61 21.72 18.13
N GLN A 54 -19.48 22.65 17.18
CA GLN A 54 -18.31 23.53 17.00
C GLN A 54 -16.96 22.77 16.89
N SER A 55 -16.97 21.59 16.27
CA SER A 55 -15.78 20.75 16.07
C SER A 55 -15.50 20.42 14.60
N SER A 56 -16.21 21.08 13.68
CA SER A 56 -15.96 20.97 12.25
C SER A 56 -14.53 21.40 11.91
N ARG A 57 -13.89 20.64 11.03
CA ARG A 57 -12.61 21.00 10.40
C ARG A 57 -12.75 22.19 9.46
N PHE A 58 -13.96 22.40 8.93
CA PHE A 58 -14.28 23.44 7.96
C PHE A 58 -15.42 24.31 8.49
N PRO A 59 -15.22 25.12 9.55
CA PRO A 59 -16.28 25.97 10.09
C PRO A 59 -16.92 26.89 9.03
N TRP A 60 -16.12 27.32 8.04
CA TRP A 60 -16.55 28.14 6.92
C TRP A 60 -17.54 27.44 5.96
N LEU A 61 -17.77 26.12 6.08
CA LEU A 61 -18.77 25.42 5.28
C LEU A 61 -20.19 25.76 5.65
N GLU A 62 -20.45 26.25 6.86
CA GLU A 62 -21.80 26.61 7.33
C GLU A 62 -22.55 27.51 6.34
N GLU A 63 -21.84 28.45 5.72
CA GLU A 63 -22.39 29.39 4.72
C GLU A 63 -22.78 28.74 3.39
N TYR A 64 -22.31 27.52 3.13
CA TYR A 64 -22.45 26.84 1.83
C TYR A 64 -23.26 25.54 1.89
N LEU A 65 -23.50 24.94 3.06
CA LEU A 65 -24.15 23.63 3.17
C LEU A 65 -25.58 23.57 2.60
N GLU A 66 -26.26 24.71 2.47
CA GLU A 66 -27.59 24.83 1.87
C GLU A 66 -27.55 25.45 0.45
N ASN A 67 -26.36 25.79 -0.05
CA ASN A 67 -26.18 26.40 -1.36
C ASN A 67 -26.27 25.33 -2.47
N GLU A 68 -27.15 25.53 -3.44
CA GLU A 68 -27.34 24.57 -4.54
C GLU A 68 -26.09 24.33 -5.38
N ASP A 69 -25.28 25.36 -5.63
CA ASP A 69 -24.05 25.23 -6.42
C ASP A 69 -23.01 24.41 -5.66
N PHE A 70 -22.96 24.56 -4.33
CA PHE A 70 -22.13 23.74 -3.46
C PHE A 70 -22.54 22.27 -3.48
N LEU A 71 -23.85 21.99 -3.39
CA LEU A 71 -24.36 20.62 -3.46
C LEU A 71 -24.06 19.98 -4.82
N LYS A 72 -24.25 20.72 -5.92
CA LYS A 72 -23.90 20.26 -7.28
C LYS A 72 -22.40 19.98 -7.42
N ASP A 73 -21.56 20.86 -6.89
CA ASP A 73 -20.10 20.70 -6.91
C ASP A 73 -19.63 19.50 -6.10
N ILE A 74 -20.25 19.26 -4.93
CA ILE A 74 -20.01 18.07 -4.11
C ILE A 74 -20.33 16.81 -4.88
N GLU A 75 -21.54 16.69 -5.43
CA GLU A 75 -21.94 15.48 -6.15
C GLU A 75 -21.01 15.20 -7.33
N LEU A 76 -20.67 16.25 -8.10
CA LEU A 76 -19.78 16.13 -9.24
C LEU A 76 -18.39 15.63 -8.81
N TYR A 77 -17.86 16.16 -7.71
CA TYR A 77 -16.56 15.76 -7.20
C TYR A 77 -16.59 14.35 -6.58
N ILE A 78 -17.65 13.99 -5.85
CA ILE A 78 -17.84 12.63 -5.33
C ILE A 78 -17.83 11.63 -6.47
N LYS A 79 -18.65 11.86 -7.51
CA LYS A 79 -18.75 10.98 -8.68
C LYS A 79 -17.40 10.78 -9.38
N GLU A 80 -16.61 11.84 -9.50
CA GLU A 80 -15.26 11.76 -10.07
C GLU A 80 -14.31 10.93 -9.19
N ASN A 81 -14.37 11.08 -7.86
CA ASN A 81 -13.55 10.31 -6.94
C ASN A 81 -13.97 8.83 -6.88
N GLN A 82 -15.26 8.52 -7.00
CA GLN A 82 -15.75 7.14 -7.11
C GLN A 82 -15.18 6.46 -8.34
N LYS A 83 -15.25 7.10 -9.52
CA LYS A 83 -14.64 6.57 -10.75
C LYS A 83 -13.15 6.27 -10.59
N LYS A 84 -12.42 7.14 -9.89
CA LYS A 84 -10.99 6.92 -9.61
C LYS A 84 -10.77 5.71 -8.71
N CYS A 85 -11.61 5.52 -7.70
CA CYS A 85 -11.56 4.34 -6.82
C CYS A 85 -11.85 3.06 -7.60
N GLU A 86 -12.94 3.02 -8.38
CA GLU A 86 -13.29 1.87 -9.22
C GLU A 86 -12.19 1.52 -10.22
N TYR A 87 -11.59 2.54 -10.84
CA TYR A 87 -10.48 2.33 -11.77
C TYR A 87 -9.26 1.74 -11.06
N ALA A 88 -8.90 2.27 -9.89
CA ALA A 88 -7.81 1.75 -9.08
C ALA A 88 -8.05 0.29 -8.67
N GLU A 89 -9.28 -0.08 -8.32
CA GLU A 89 -9.62 -1.47 -8.01
C GLU A 89 -9.52 -2.40 -9.21
N LYS A 90 -10.02 -1.98 -10.37
CA LYS A 90 -9.89 -2.74 -11.62
C LYS A 90 -8.43 -2.97 -12.00
N GLN A 91 -7.55 -2.02 -11.69
CA GLN A 91 -6.12 -2.12 -11.95
C GLN A 91 -5.33 -2.89 -10.87
N ARG A 92 -5.88 -3.03 -9.66
CA ARG A 92 -5.25 -3.73 -8.53
C ARG A 92 -4.64 -5.09 -8.90
N PRO A 93 -5.33 -6.02 -9.59
CA PRO A 93 -4.74 -7.31 -9.94
C PRO A 93 -3.52 -7.21 -10.85
N TYR A 94 -3.49 -6.21 -11.75
CA TYR A 94 -2.34 -5.99 -12.61
C TYR A 94 -1.13 -5.51 -11.80
N TYR A 95 -1.33 -4.53 -10.92
CA TYR A 95 -0.28 -4.03 -10.04
C TYR A 95 0.25 -5.11 -9.08
N GLU A 96 -0.61 -5.95 -8.54
CA GLU A 96 -0.23 -7.08 -7.70
C GLU A 96 0.64 -8.10 -8.45
N LYS A 97 0.24 -8.47 -9.68
CA LYS A 97 1.05 -9.34 -10.55
C LYS A 97 2.41 -8.72 -10.87
N GLN A 98 2.44 -7.43 -11.22
CA GLN A 98 3.69 -6.72 -11.51
C GLN A 98 4.62 -6.66 -10.29
N LYS A 99 4.06 -6.41 -9.11
CA LYS A 99 4.80 -6.38 -7.83
C LYS A 99 5.35 -7.77 -7.48
N ALA A 100 4.56 -8.83 -7.67
CA ALA A 100 5.00 -10.20 -7.45
C ALA A 100 6.15 -10.58 -8.40
N TYR A 101 5.99 -10.32 -9.69
CA TYR A 101 7.04 -10.55 -10.69
C TYR A 101 8.33 -9.79 -10.35
N ALA A 102 8.24 -8.50 -10.00
CA ALA A 102 9.41 -7.71 -9.61
C ALA A 102 10.11 -8.28 -8.36
N LYS A 103 9.35 -8.82 -7.39
CA LYS A 103 9.91 -9.49 -6.21
C LYS A 103 10.65 -10.78 -6.60
N GLU A 104 10.08 -11.59 -7.49
CA GLU A 104 10.72 -12.80 -8.01
C GLU A 104 12.01 -12.48 -8.76
N GLN A 105 11.99 -11.47 -9.64
CA GLN A 105 13.19 -11.06 -10.37
C GLN A 105 14.31 -10.58 -9.44
N ARG A 106 13.97 -9.84 -8.37
CA ARG A 106 14.96 -9.43 -7.34
C ARG A 106 15.56 -10.64 -6.63
N LYS A 107 14.73 -11.62 -6.26
CA LYS A 107 15.20 -12.87 -5.62
C LYS A 107 16.13 -13.64 -6.56
N LEU A 108 15.74 -13.82 -7.82
CA LEU A 108 16.56 -14.49 -8.84
C LEU A 108 17.89 -13.76 -9.08
N ALA A 109 17.88 -12.42 -9.15
CA ALA A 109 19.10 -11.64 -9.30
C ALA A 109 20.04 -11.81 -8.09
N GLN A 110 19.49 -11.82 -6.88
CA GLN A 110 20.25 -12.08 -5.65
C GLN A 110 20.84 -13.49 -5.63
N GLU A 111 20.05 -14.51 -6.00
CA GLU A 111 20.51 -15.90 -6.10
C GLU A 111 21.63 -16.06 -7.13
N ARG A 112 21.46 -15.47 -8.33
CA ARG A 112 22.51 -15.46 -9.37
C ARG A 112 23.79 -14.81 -8.87
N LYS A 113 23.69 -13.74 -8.08
CA LYS A 113 24.87 -13.09 -7.46
C LYS A 113 25.53 -14.00 -6.44
N MET A 114 24.76 -14.67 -5.57
CA MET A 114 25.29 -15.58 -4.56
C MET A 114 25.89 -16.86 -5.17
N ALA A 115 25.34 -17.36 -6.27
CA ALA A 115 25.86 -18.53 -6.98
C ALA A 115 27.27 -18.30 -7.56
N LYS A 116 27.64 -17.05 -7.84
CA LYS A 116 28.96 -16.69 -8.39
C LYS A 116 30.00 -16.33 -7.33
N LEU A 117 29.58 -16.13 -6.08
CA LEU A 117 30.48 -15.69 -5.01
C LEU A 117 30.86 -16.87 -4.11
N PRO A 118 32.12 -16.95 -3.65
CA PRO A 118 32.49 -17.92 -2.64
C PRO A 118 31.82 -17.58 -1.29
N PRO A 119 31.57 -18.58 -0.43
CA PRO A 119 31.10 -18.37 0.92
C PRO A 119 32.05 -17.51 1.75
N THR A 120 31.51 -16.70 2.66
CA THR A 120 32.35 -15.93 3.59
C THR A 120 32.80 -16.80 4.76
N LYS A 121 33.94 -16.46 5.38
CA LYS A 121 34.47 -17.17 6.57
C LYS A 121 33.44 -17.25 7.71
N ALA A 122 32.66 -16.19 7.92
CA ALA A 122 31.61 -16.17 8.93
C ALA A 122 30.48 -17.17 8.63
N GLN A 123 30.08 -17.30 7.36
CA GLN A 123 29.06 -18.25 6.95
C GLN A 123 29.53 -19.70 7.10
N LEU A 124 30.78 -19.99 6.72
CA LEU A 124 31.39 -21.30 6.91
C LEU A 124 31.47 -21.65 8.40
N ALA A 125 31.95 -20.73 9.24
CA ALA A 125 32.01 -20.94 10.69
C ALA A 125 30.64 -21.20 11.31
N PHE A 126 29.60 -20.50 10.84
CA PHE A 126 28.22 -20.73 11.27
C PHE A 126 27.72 -22.12 10.86
N TYR A 127 27.93 -22.51 9.61
CA TYR A 127 27.57 -23.85 9.11
C TYR A 127 28.28 -24.97 9.88
N THR A 128 29.59 -24.85 10.11
CA THR A 128 30.35 -25.83 10.91
C THR A 128 29.78 -25.99 12.33
N LYS A 129 29.39 -24.88 12.97
CA LYS A 129 28.74 -24.91 14.29
C LYS A 129 27.39 -25.62 14.25
N LEU A 130 26.57 -25.36 13.22
CA LEU A 130 25.29 -26.04 13.02
C LEU A 130 25.47 -27.54 12.82
N CYS A 131 26.39 -27.96 11.93
CA CYS A 131 26.69 -29.38 11.72
C CYS A 131 27.11 -30.06 13.02
N LYS A 132 27.97 -29.42 13.83
CA LYS A 132 28.38 -29.95 15.13
C LYS A 132 27.21 -30.06 16.12
N LYS A 133 26.30 -29.07 16.15
CA LYS A 133 25.14 -29.07 17.05
C LYS A 133 24.20 -30.25 16.78
N TYR A 134 23.98 -30.57 15.50
CA TYR A 134 23.05 -31.63 15.08
C TYR A 134 23.75 -32.95 14.73
N GLY A 135 25.04 -33.10 15.02
CA GLY A 135 25.80 -34.32 14.73
C GLY A 135 25.90 -34.68 13.25
N LEU A 136 25.80 -33.68 12.35
CA LEU A 136 25.79 -33.88 10.90
C LEU A 136 27.20 -33.82 10.33
N GLU A 137 27.51 -34.70 9.39
CA GLU A 137 28.71 -34.59 8.57
C GLU A 137 28.59 -33.40 7.60
N SER A 138 29.69 -32.66 7.42
CA SER A 138 29.75 -31.51 6.52
C SER A 138 29.65 -31.98 5.07
N LYS A 139 28.50 -31.78 4.43
CA LYS A 139 28.26 -32.19 3.03
C LYS A 139 28.78 -31.20 2.00
N ILE A 140 29.29 -30.04 2.45
CA ILE A 140 29.76 -28.97 1.58
C ILE A 140 31.28 -28.90 1.60
N ASN A 141 31.88 -28.86 0.39
CA ASN A 141 33.30 -28.56 0.22
C ASN A 141 33.51 -27.03 0.18
N PRO A 142 34.22 -26.42 1.15
CA PRO A 142 34.41 -24.97 1.25
C PRO A 142 35.07 -24.30 0.04
N GLU A 143 35.88 -25.03 -0.73
CA GLU A 143 36.64 -24.50 -1.87
C GLU A 143 35.86 -24.51 -3.18
N LYS A 144 34.85 -25.37 -3.29
CA LYS A 144 34.07 -25.58 -4.52
C LYS A 144 32.63 -25.07 -4.42
N ALA A 145 32.13 -24.83 -3.21
CA ALA A 145 30.76 -24.40 -2.99
C ALA A 145 30.58 -22.92 -3.27
N SER A 146 29.41 -22.55 -3.81
CA SER A 146 29.00 -21.16 -3.87
C SER A 146 28.35 -20.71 -2.56
N ARG A 147 28.23 -19.41 -2.39
CA ARG A 147 27.49 -18.80 -1.28
C ARG A 147 26.01 -19.22 -1.29
N LEU A 148 25.45 -19.50 -2.45
CA LEU A 148 24.08 -20.00 -2.60
C LEU A 148 23.96 -21.45 -2.08
N ASP A 149 24.92 -22.31 -2.39
CA ASP A 149 24.93 -23.71 -1.95
C ASP A 149 25.04 -23.81 -0.43
N LEU A 150 25.92 -23.01 0.17
CA LEU A 150 26.04 -22.95 1.63
C LEU A 150 24.76 -22.44 2.28
N LYS A 151 24.11 -21.44 1.69
CA LYS A 151 22.83 -20.92 2.18
C LYS A 151 21.74 -22.01 2.16
N ARG A 152 21.62 -22.75 1.06
CA ARG A 152 20.64 -23.85 0.93
C ARG A 152 20.88 -24.96 1.95
N ALA A 153 22.12 -25.37 2.15
CA ALA A 153 22.41 -26.40 3.16
C ALA A 153 22.15 -25.92 4.60
N ILE A 154 22.38 -24.63 4.91
CA ILE A 154 21.99 -24.07 6.21
C ILE A 154 20.46 -24.11 6.35
N GLU A 155 19.71 -23.65 5.34
CA GLU A 155 18.24 -23.69 5.34
C GLU A 155 17.70 -25.13 5.50
N ASP A 156 18.30 -26.10 4.81
CA ASP A 156 17.91 -27.51 4.91
C ASP A 156 18.13 -28.09 6.32
N ILE A 157 19.23 -27.71 6.99
CA ILE A 157 19.50 -28.15 8.37
C ILE A 157 18.46 -27.55 9.32
N LEU A 158 18.18 -26.25 9.19
CA LEU A 158 17.23 -25.55 10.06
C LEU A 158 15.79 -26.05 9.88
N ASN A 159 15.35 -26.24 8.62
CA ASN A 159 14.01 -26.76 8.33
C ASN A 159 13.81 -28.20 8.84
N ARG A 160 14.88 -29.00 8.90
CA ARG A 160 14.82 -30.36 9.47
C ARG A 160 14.79 -30.35 10.99
N SER A 161 15.44 -29.37 11.64
CA SER A 161 15.41 -29.25 13.10
C SER A 161 14.07 -28.76 13.64
N ASP A 162 13.37 -27.90 12.89
CA ASP A 162 12.05 -27.37 13.27
C ASP A 162 10.92 -28.41 13.16
N LEU A 163 11.18 -29.56 12.53
CA LEU A 163 10.24 -30.70 12.43
C LEU A 163 10.52 -31.79 13.48
N SER A 164 11.53 -31.60 14.33
CA SER A 164 11.96 -32.56 15.37
C SER A 164 11.69 -32.10 16.80
N GLU A 165 11.01 -30.97 16.96
CA GLU A 165 10.37 -30.48 18.21
C GLU A 165 8.85 -30.61 18.09
#